data_AF-A0A7X0KY33-F1
#
_entry.id   AF-A0A7X0KY33-F1
#
_cell.length_a   1.000
_cell.length_b   1.000
_cell.length_c   1.000
_cell.angle_alpha   90.00
_cell.angle_beta   90.00
_cell.angle_gamma   90.00
#
_symmetry.space_group_name_H-M   'P 1'
#
loop_
_entity.id
_entity.type
_entity.pdbx_description
1 polymer ?
#
loop_
_entity_poly.entity_id
_entity_poly.type
_entity_poly.pdbx_seq_one_letter_code
_entity_poly.pdbx_strand_id
1 'polypeptide(L)'
;MAAPHEHDSSCAVAHGDARHETGERTLVAVFAGPVADHLLRYGADLGYRTFLVDPDKDRDGTADLPPLDATADVVVTDHHRPELGPVLRDVLTQPVRWVGVMGNPRHPAPHIPALTELGVPAADIARVHRPVGLNIGSRTPAEIALATLAGLIADRNGRPGGFEF
;
A
#
# COMPACT_ATOMS: atom_id res chain seq x y z
N MET A 1 -46.01 4.73 12.76
CA MET A 1 -44.95 4.03 13.53
C MET A 1 -43.68 4.17 12.72
N ALA A 2 -42.73 4.99 13.18
CA ALA A 2 -41.45 5.18 12.49
C ALA A 2 -40.61 3.90 12.64
N ALA A 3 -40.02 3.43 11.54
CA ALA A 3 -39.12 2.28 11.55
C ALA A 3 -37.89 2.59 12.44
N PRO A 4 -37.36 1.60 13.18
CA PRO A 4 -36.18 1.83 14.00
C PRO A 4 -34.98 2.06 13.07
N HIS A 5 -34.32 3.21 13.24
CA HIS A 5 -33.03 3.51 12.62
C HIS A 5 -32.03 2.42 13.05
N GLU A 6 -31.56 1.62 12.10
CA GLU A 6 -30.31 0.87 12.25
C GLU A 6 -29.24 1.88 12.69
N HIS A 7 -28.71 1.71 13.90
CA HIS A 7 -27.58 2.50 14.37
C HIS A 7 -26.39 2.19 13.47
N ASP A 8 -26.11 3.10 12.55
CA ASP A 8 -25.04 2.99 11.57
C ASP A 8 -23.69 2.90 12.31
N SER A 9 -23.07 1.72 12.26
CA SER A 9 -21.74 1.45 12.81
C SER A 9 -20.69 2.46 12.29
N SER A 10 -20.89 2.97 11.06
CA SER A 10 -20.07 4.04 10.47
C SER A 10 -20.15 5.35 11.26
N CYS A 11 -21.34 5.73 11.73
CA CYS A 11 -21.54 6.93 12.56
C CYS A 11 -20.83 6.79 13.91
N ALA A 12 -20.89 5.62 14.56
CA ALA A 12 -20.23 5.40 15.86
C ALA A 12 -18.70 5.48 15.76
N VAL A 13 -18.11 4.99 14.66
CA VAL A 13 -16.67 5.13 14.38
C VAL A 13 -16.30 6.59 14.15
N ALA A 14 -17.09 7.33 13.36
CA ALA A 14 -16.86 8.74 13.08
C ALA A 14 -16.95 9.63 14.35
N HIS A 15 -17.71 9.18 15.35
CA HIS A 15 -17.82 9.85 16.66
C HIS A 15 -16.83 9.32 17.71
N GLY A 16 -16.01 8.32 17.38
CA GLY A 16 -14.96 7.78 18.26
C GLY A 16 -15.47 6.81 19.32
N ASP A 17 -16.74 6.39 19.24
CA ASP A 17 -17.39 5.53 20.24
C ASP A 17 -17.10 4.04 20.01
N ALA A 18 -16.52 3.68 18.87
CA ALA A 18 -16.09 2.32 18.55
C ALA A 18 -14.64 2.30 18.06
N ARG A 19 -13.78 1.54 18.74
CA ARG A 19 -12.48 1.16 18.18
C ARG A 19 -12.74 0.19 17.04
N HIS A 20 -12.31 0.53 15.84
CA HIS A 20 -12.36 -0.42 14.74
C HIS A 20 -11.39 -1.56 15.04
N GLU A 21 -11.89 -2.80 15.12
CA GLU A 21 -11.04 -3.97 14.97
C GLU A 21 -10.60 -4.02 13.51
N THR A 22 -9.60 -3.22 13.16
CA THR A 22 -8.80 -3.49 11.98
C THR A 22 -8.02 -4.76 12.30
N GLY A 23 -8.60 -5.93 12.01
CA GLY A 23 -7.91 -7.22 12.15
C GLY A 23 -6.50 -7.11 11.57
N GLU A 24 -5.53 -7.87 12.10
CA GLU A 24 -4.07 -7.69 11.95
C GLU A 24 -3.59 -7.36 10.51
N ARG A 25 -3.79 -6.12 10.05
CA ARG A 25 -3.45 -5.67 8.70
C ARG A 25 -2.02 -5.20 8.73
N THR A 26 -1.27 -5.57 7.71
CA THR A 26 0.13 -5.19 7.59
C THR A 26 0.30 -4.21 6.44
N LEU A 27 1.00 -3.11 6.68
CA LEU A 27 1.44 -2.18 5.64
C LEU A 27 2.96 -2.17 5.59
N VAL A 28 3.54 -2.54 4.45
CA VAL A 28 4.98 -2.50 4.21
C VAL A 28 5.30 -1.40 3.23
N ALA A 29 6.10 -0.44 3.64
CA ALA A 29 6.73 0.50 2.73
C ALA A 29 8.13 -0.01 2.36
N VAL A 30 8.40 -0.13 1.07
CA VAL A 30 9.71 -0.53 0.55
C VAL A 30 10.45 0.70 0.04
N PHE A 31 11.73 0.77 0.40
CA PHE A 31 12.66 1.91 0.26
C PHE A 31 12.27 3.09 1.15
N ALA A 32 13.23 3.57 1.95
CA ALA A 32 12.99 4.71 2.82
C ALA A 32 13.02 6.02 2.04
N GLY A 33 12.16 6.95 2.45
CA GLY A 33 12.03 8.27 1.86
C GLY A 33 10.76 8.98 2.33
N PRO A 34 10.58 10.26 1.97
CA PRO A 34 9.51 11.07 2.55
C PRO A 34 8.09 10.53 2.36
N VAL A 35 7.83 9.81 1.25
CA VAL A 35 6.52 9.18 1.05
C VAL A 35 6.34 7.98 1.98
N ALA A 36 7.38 7.15 2.14
CA ALA A 36 7.34 6.01 3.06
C ALA A 36 7.05 6.48 4.50
N ASP A 37 7.71 7.55 4.96
CA ASP A 37 7.52 8.09 6.30
C ASP A 37 6.06 8.50 6.56
N HIS A 38 5.45 9.22 5.62
CA HIS A 38 4.04 9.59 5.71
C HIS A 38 3.11 8.39 5.59
N LEU A 39 3.42 7.45 4.70
CA LEU A 39 2.64 6.25 4.46
C LEU A 39 2.55 5.38 5.73
N LEU A 40 3.69 5.19 6.41
CA LEU A 40 3.77 4.42 7.65
C LEU A 40 3.07 5.16 8.79
N ARG A 41 3.27 6.47 8.93
CA ARG A 41 2.56 7.25 9.97
C ARG A 41 1.04 7.18 9.80
N TYR A 42 0.53 7.51 8.61
CA TYR A 42 -0.91 7.49 8.35
C TYR A 42 -1.47 6.07 8.37
N GLY A 43 -0.69 5.07 7.93
CA GLY A 43 -1.05 3.67 8.06
C GLY A 43 -1.25 3.26 9.52
N ALA A 44 -0.36 3.66 10.43
CA ALA A 44 -0.51 3.39 11.85
C ALA A 44 -1.78 4.04 12.42
N ASP A 45 -2.06 5.30 12.04
CA ASP A 45 -3.29 6.01 12.44
C ASP A 45 -4.57 5.31 11.92
N LEU A 46 -4.49 4.62 10.78
CA LEU A 46 -5.56 3.79 10.18
C LEU A 46 -5.62 2.36 10.75
N GLY A 47 -4.78 2.02 11.72
CA GLY A 47 -4.77 0.72 12.40
C GLY A 47 -3.95 -0.38 11.71
N TYR A 48 -3.04 -0.04 10.80
CA TYR A 48 -2.09 -1.00 10.24
C TYR A 48 -0.92 -1.25 11.20
N ARG A 49 -0.41 -2.48 11.20
CA ARG A 49 0.95 -2.79 11.65
C ARG A 49 1.91 -2.42 10.52
N THR A 50 2.79 -1.47 10.77
CA THR A 50 3.58 -0.83 9.70
C THR A 50 5.05 -1.26 9.76
N PHE A 51 5.65 -1.56 8.61
CA PHE A 51 7.06 -1.93 8.48
C PHE A 51 7.74 -1.14 7.37
N LEU A 52 8.96 -0.68 7.64
CA LEU A 52 9.86 -0.13 6.63
C LEU A 52 10.88 -1.19 6.23
N VAL A 53 11.00 -1.45 4.94
CA VAL A 53 12.00 -2.37 4.37
C VAL A 53 12.90 -1.60 3.41
N ASP A 54 14.19 -1.56 3.68
CA ASP A 54 15.21 -1.04 2.76
C ASP A 54 16.36 -2.07 2.67
N PRO A 55 16.87 -2.37 1.46
CA PRO A 55 18.11 -3.14 1.31
C PRO A 55 19.32 -2.45 1.96
N ASP A 56 19.30 -1.12 2.04
CA ASP A 56 20.31 -0.35 2.76
C ASP A 56 20.08 -0.44 4.28
N LYS A 57 20.87 -1.28 4.94
CA LYS A 57 20.75 -1.59 6.38
C LYS A 57 21.23 -0.48 7.31
N ASP A 58 21.93 0.51 6.77
CA ASP A 58 22.44 1.63 7.58
C ASP A 58 21.37 2.70 7.80
N ARG A 59 20.17 2.53 7.23
CA ARG A 59 19.05 3.44 7.41
C ARG A 59 18.25 3.13 8.67
N ASP A 60 18.02 4.18 9.46
CA ASP A 60 17.22 4.11 10.68
C ASP A 60 15.81 3.58 10.42
N GLY A 61 15.33 2.73 11.33
CA GLY A 61 13.97 2.19 11.29
C GLY A 61 13.72 1.11 10.24
N THR A 62 14.75 0.66 9.52
CA THR A 62 14.63 -0.43 8.55
C THR A 62 14.65 -1.79 9.23
N ALA A 63 13.84 -2.72 8.70
CA ALA A 63 13.84 -4.12 9.08
C ALA A 63 14.12 -5.01 7.86
N ASP A 64 14.51 -6.25 8.10
CA ASP A 64 14.34 -7.30 7.10
C ASP A 64 12.87 -7.43 6.74
N LEU A 65 12.60 -7.90 5.51
CA LEU A 65 11.24 -8.19 5.07
C LEU A 65 10.64 -9.24 6.04
N PRO A 66 9.60 -8.89 6.82
CA PRO A 66 9.00 -9.85 7.73
C PRO A 66 8.24 -10.92 6.92
N PRO A 67 7.93 -12.08 7.51
CA PRO A 67 6.98 -13.01 6.92
C PRO A 67 5.64 -12.29 6.66
N LEU A 68 5.21 -12.27 5.40
CA LEU A 68 3.96 -11.63 4.98
C LEU A 68 2.89 -12.68 4.70
N ASP A 69 1.65 -12.29 4.98
CA ASP A 69 0.46 -13.11 4.76
C ASP A 69 -0.57 -12.39 3.86
N ALA A 70 -1.75 -12.98 3.72
CA ALA A 70 -2.85 -12.44 2.92
C ALA A 70 -3.50 -11.18 3.49
N THR A 71 -2.98 -10.60 4.59
CA THR A 71 -3.40 -9.29 5.11
C THR A 71 -2.43 -8.18 4.75
N ALA A 72 -1.27 -8.51 4.13
CA ALA A 72 -0.21 -7.55 3.86
C ALA A 72 -0.42 -6.77 2.56
N ASP A 73 -0.30 -5.45 2.68
CA ASP A 73 -0.21 -4.49 1.57
C ASP A 73 1.24 -4.00 1.45
N VAL A 74 1.86 -4.17 0.28
CA VAL A 74 3.25 -3.76 0.02
C VAL A 74 3.30 -2.62 -0.99
N VAL A 75 3.93 -1.51 -0.62
CA VAL A 75 4.08 -0.32 -1.45
C VAL A 75 5.56 -0.03 -1.67
N VAL A 76 6.02 -0.13 -2.92
CA VAL A 76 7.37 0.27 -3.31
C VAL A 76 7.41 1.75 -3.63
N THR A 77 8.19 2.49 -2.84
CA THR A 77 8.15 3.95 -2.82
C THR A 77 9.19 4.63 -3.70
N ASP A 78 10.11 3.86 -4.28
CA ASP A 78 11.07 4.34 -5.28
C ASP A 78 11.18 3.32 -6.42
N HIS A 79 11.00 3.80 -7.65
CA HIS A 79 10.99 2.97 -8.86
C HIS A 79 12.26 3.13 -9.70
N HIS A 80 13.27 3.87 -9.22
CA HIS A 80 14.56 4.04 -9.88
C HIS A 80 15.69 3.24 -9.22
N ARG A 81 15.40 2.59 -8.09
CA ARG A 81 16.37 1.80 -7.33
C ARG A 81 16.78 0.55 -8.12
N PRO A 82 18.09 0.24 -8.23
CA PRO A 82 18.56 -1.00 -8.86
C PRO A 82 18.01 -2.25 -8.17
N GLU A 83 17.64 -2.15 -6.89
CA GLU A 83 17.08 -3.24 -6.08
C GLU A 83 15.58 -3.49 -6.34
N LEU A 84 14.93 -2.69 -7.20
CA LEU A 84 13.49 -2.81 -7.50
C LEU A 84 13.08 -4.23 -7.91
N GLY A 85 13.80 -4.83 -8.86
CA GLY A 85 13.51 -6.18 -9.36
C GLY A 85 13.63 -7.24 -8.27
N PRO A 86 14.81 -7.38 -7.62
CA PRO A 86 15.01 -8.35 -6.54
C PRO A 86 14.00 -8.21 -5.40
N VAL A 87 13.70 -6.99 -4.93
CA VAL A 87 12.74 -6.80 -3.83
C VAL A 87 11.33 -7.21 -4.24
N LEU A 88 10.87 -6.82 -5.43
CA LEU A 88 9.55 -7.22 -5.91
C LEU A 88 9.44 -8.72 -6.13
N ARG A 89 10.49 -9.37 -6.66
CA ARG A 89 10.54 -10.84 -6.79
C ARG A 89 10.31 -11.49 -5.43
N ASP A 90 11.04 -11.05 -4.40
CA ASP A 90 10.97 -11.65 -3.07
C ASP A 90 9.59 -11.44 -2.43
N VAL A 91 8.98 -10.27 -2.63
CA VAL A 91 7.59 -9.98 -2.21
C VAL A 91 6.59 -10.87 -2.94
N LEU A 92 6.73 -11.08 -4.25
CA LEU A 92 5.80 -11.86 -5.07
C LEU A 92 5.80 -13.36 -4.73
N THR A 93 6.87 -13.87 -4.11
CA THR A 93 6.91 -15.26 -3.59
C THR A 93 6.05 -15.47 -2.34
N GLN A 94 5.57 -14.38 -1.72
CA GLN A 94 4.75 -14.41 -0.52
C GLN A 94 3.27 -14.22 -0.85
N PRO A 95 2.35 -14.71 0.01
CA PRO A 95 0.91 -14.63 -0.22
C PRO A 95 0.33 -13.25 0.10
N VAL A 96 1.05 -12.17 -0.26
CA VAL A 96 0.62 -10.78 -0.01
C VAL A 96 -0.73 -10.48 -0.66
N ARG A 97 -1.57 -9.70 0.03
CA ARG A 97 -2.88 -9.27 -0.47
C ARG A 97 -2.72 -8.40 -1.71
N TRP A 98 -1.80 -7.45 -1.64
CA TRP A 98 -1.67 -6.36 -2.60
C TRP A 98 -0.21 -5.91 -2.70
N VAL A 99 0.26 -5.64 -3.91
CA VAL A 99 1.61 -5.12 -4.16
C VAL A 99 1.58 -4.07 -5.24
N GLY A 100 2.20 -2.92 -5.00
CA GLY A 100 2.23 -1.83 -5.96
C GLY A 100 3.52 -1.03 -5.94
N VAL A 101 3.81 -0.41 -7.08
CA VAL A 101 5.01 0.40 -7.28
C VAL A 101 4.60 1.80 -7.69
N MET A 102 5.05 2.79 -6.91
CA MET A 102 4.84 4.19 -7.26
C MET A 102 5.41 4.51 -8.64
N GLY A 103 4.73 5.40 -9.37
CA GLY A 103 5.24 5.90 -10.64
C GLY A 103 4.16 6.55 -11.49
N ASN A 104 4.60 7.39 -12.42
CA ASN A 104 3.70 8.07 -13.36
C ASN A 104 3.21 7.04 -14.40
N PRO A 105 1.89 6.92 -14.63
CA PRO A 105 1.33 6.02 -15.64
C PRO A 105 1.78 6.35 -17.07
N ARG A 106 2.27 7.59 -17.31
CA ARG A 106 2.79 8.01 -18.62
C ARG A 106 4.17 7.44 -18.95
N HIS A 107 4.89 6.90 -17.95
CA HIS A 107 6.22 6.33 -18.15
C HIS A 107 6.16 4.80 -18.13
N PRO A 108 7.00 4.11 -18.94
CA PRO A 108 7.13 2.66 -18.90
C PRO A 108 7.30 2.16 -17.47
N ALA A 109 6.66 1.04 -17.15
CA ALA A 109 6.74 0.42 -15.85
C ALA A 109 8.12 -0.28 -15.71
N PRO A 110 9.05 0.24 -14.87
CA PRO A 110 10.40 -0.28 -14.79
C PRO A 110 10.45 -1.65 -14.10
N HIS A 111 9.43 -1.99 -13.31
CA HIS A 111 9.34 -3.31 -12.68
C HIS A 111 9.14 -4.44 -13.70
N ILE A 112 8.51 -4.18 -14.85
CA ILE A 112 8.25 -5.21 -15.86
C ILE A 112 9.56 -5.80 -16.41
N PRO A 113 10.48 -5.02 -17.02
CA PRO A 113 11.74 -5.55 -17.48
C PRO A 113 12.60 -6.10 -16.32
N ALA A 114 12.65 -5.40 -15.18
CA ALA A 114 13.43 -5.83 -14.03
C ALA A 114 13.01 -7.21 -13.49
N LEU A 115 11.71 -7.50 -13.44
CA LEU A 115 11.19 -8.81 -13.02
C LEU A 115 11.32 -9.86 -14.13
N THR A 116 11.15 -9.47 -15.39
CA THR A 116 11.30 -10.37 -16.54
C THR A 116 12.74 -10.90 -16.63
N GLU A 117 13.73 -10.04 -16.45
CA GLU A 117 15.16 -10.42 -16.44
C GLU A 117 15.50 -11.40 -15.31
N LEU A 118 14.75 -11.34 -14.20
CA LEU A 118 14.87 -12.26 -13.07
C LEU A 118 14.07 -13.56 -13.25
N GLY A 119 13.41 -13.75 -14.40
CA GLY A 119 12.64 -14.95 -14.71
C GLY A 119 11.29 -15.06 -13.98
N VAL A 120 10.77 -13.95 -13.46
CA VAL A 120 9.45 -13.94 -12.79
C VAL A 120 8.35 -14.17 -13.84
N PRO A 121 7.39 -15.09 -13.59
CA PRO A 121 6.31 -15.35 -14.53
C PRO A 121 5.48 -14.10 -14.83
N ALA A 122 5.06 -13.92 -16.08
CA ALA A 122 4.25 -12.77 -16.49
C ALA A 122 2.94 -12.62 -15.68
N ALA A 123 2.36 -13.75 -15.25
CA ALA A 123 1.17 -13.75 -14.40
C ALA A 123 1.43 -13.14 -13.01
N ASP A 124 2.62 -13.34 -12.44
CA ASP A 124 3.00 -12.71 -11.17
C ASP A 124 3.37 -11.25 -11.35
N ILE A 125 4.05 -10.90 -12.44
CA ILE A 125 4.34 -9.49 -12.79
C ILE A 125 3.03 -8.70 -12.90
N ALA A 126 1.99 -9.29 -13.50
CA ALA A 126 0.67 -8.66 -13.65
C ALA A 126 -0.05 -8.36 -12.32
N ARG A 127 0.38 -8.96 -11.20
CA ARG A 127 -0.13 -8.65 -9.85
C ARG A 127 0.39 -7.31 -9.32
N VAL A 128 1.43 -6.73 -9.94
CA VAL A 128 2.04 -5.47 -9.47
C VAL A 128 1.23 -4.27 -9.97
N HIS A 129 0.61 -3.55 -9.05
CA HIS A 129 -0.20 -2.39 -9.34
C HIS A 129 0.67 -1.15 -9.66
N ARG A 130 0.34 -0.44 -10.75
CA ARG A 130 0.91 0.85 -11.11
C ARG A 130 -0.06 1.62 -12.02
N PRO A 131 -0.39 2.90 -11.74
CA PRO A 131 0.05 3.69 -10.59
C PRO A 131 -0.61 3.19 -9.29
N VAL A 132 -0.12 3.67 -8.15
CA VAL A 132 -0.72 3.37 -6.84
C VAL A 132 -1.57 4.55 -6.36
N GLY A 133 -2.63 4.25 -5.62
CA GLY A 133 -3.50 5.25 -5.01
C GLY A 133 -4.58 5.83 -5.92
N LEU A 134 -5.51 6.57 -5.30
CA LEU A 134 -6.56 7.29 -6.01
C LEU A 134 -5.99 8.52 -6.74
N ASN A 135 -6.55 8.84 -7.89
CA ASN A 135 -6.19 10.04 -8.64
C ASN A 135 -6.80 11.29 -8.01
N ILE A 136 -6.17 11.81 -6.95
CA ILE A 136 -6.58 13.03 -6.26
C ILE A 136 -5.74 14.26 -6.66
N GLY A 137 -4.89 14.13 -7.68
CA GLY A 137 -3.97 15.19 -8.10
C GLY A 137 -2.84 15.49 -7.08
N SER A 138 -2.42 14.47 -6.33
CA SER A 138 -1.35 14.57 -5.32
C SER A 138 -0.03 15.09 -5.90
N ARG A 139 0.64 15.99 -5.18
CA ARG A 139 1.92 16.62 -5.55
C ARG A 139 2.97 16.53 -4.45
N THR A 140 2.56 16.49 -3.19
CA THR A 140 3.48 16.40 -2.04
C THR A 140 3.64 14.95 -1.54
N PRO A 141 4.72 14.61 -0.82
CA PRO A 141 4.88 13.27 -0.27
C PRO A 141 3.71 12.83 0.62
N ALA A 142 3.19 13.73 1.46
CA ALA A 142 2.03 13.49 2.29
C ALA A 142 0.75 13.22 1.48
N GLU A 143 0.51 13.99 0.41
CA GLU A 143 -0.63 13.78 -0.49
C GLU A 143 -0.52 12.45 -1.25
N ILE A 144 0.68 12.06 -1.68
CA ILE A 144 0.93 10.79 -2.37
C ILE A 144 0.67 9.61 -1.42
N ALA A 145 1.14 9.70 -0.17
CA ALA A 145 0.87 8.70 0.86
C ALA A 145 -0.64 8.58 1.14
N LEU A 146 -1.34 9.72 1.29
CA LEU A 146 -2.79 9.76 1.48
C LEU A 146 -3.54 9.13 0.29
N ALA A 147 -3.17 9.49 -0.94
CA ALA A 147 -3.74 8.93 -2.16
C ALA A 147 -3.57 7.40 -2.20
N THR A 148 -2.38 6.92 -1.83
CA THR A 148 -2.04 5.50 -1.77
C THR A 148 -2.94 4.76 -0.77
N LEU A 149 -3.03 5.26 0.47
CA LEU A 149 -3.86 4.64 1.51
C LEU A 149 -5.36 4.67 1.15
N ALA A 150 -5.84 5.76 0.58
CA ALA A 150 -7.21 5.84 0.10
C ALA A 150 -7.48 4.80 -1.00
N GLY A 151 -6.51 4.57 -1.90
CA GLY A 151 -6.57 3.53 -2.92
C GLY A 151 -6.59 2.13 -2.33
N LEU A 152 -5.74 1.84 -1.34
CA LEU A 152 -5.72 0.54 -0.65
C LEU A 152 -7.06 0.24 0.05
N ILE A 153 -7.65 1.24 0.69
CA ILE A 153 -8.97 1.12 1.33
C ILE A 153 -10.07 0.89 0.28
N ALA A 154 -10.05 1.67 -0.81
CA ALA A 154 -11.03 1.54 -1.88
C ALA A 154 -10.97 0.16 -2.55
N ASP A 155 -9.77 -0.31 -2.90
CA ASP A 155 -9.50 -1.64 -3.45
C ASP A 155 -10.05 -2.75 -2.54
N ARG A 156 -9.72 -2.71 -1.24
CA ARG A 156 -10.19 -3.68 -0.26
C ARG A 156 -11.72 -3.72 -0.15
N ASN A 157 -12.36 -2.57 -0.28
CA ASN A 157 -13.80 -2.44 -0.17
C ASN A 157 -14.53 -2.64 -1.51
N GLY A 158 -13.82 -2.96 -2.59
CA GLY A 158 -14.39 -3.11 -3.93
C GLY A 158 -15.01 -1.81 -4.45
N ARG A 159 -14.47 -0.65 -4.06
CA ARG A 159 -14.96 0.67 -4.45
C ARG A 159 -14.01 1.35 -5.42
N PRO A 160 -14.52 2.12 -6.40
CA PRO A 160 -13.67 2.91 -7.29
C PRO A 160 -13.00 4.09 -6.59
N GLY A 161 -13.56 4.55 -5.46
CA GLY A 161 -13.21 5.83 -4.84
C GLY A 161 -13.76 7.02 -5.62
N GLY A 162 -13.68 8.22 -5.03
CA GLY A 162 -14.15 9.47 -5.65
C GLY A 162 -15.44 10.01 -5.01
N PHE A 163 -16.18 10.82 -5.77
CA PHE A 163 -17.41 11.50 -5.31
C PHE A 163 -18.71 10.77 -5.69
N GLU A 164 -18.61 9.56 -6.24
CA GLU A 164 -19.73 8.69 -6.57
C GLU A 164 -19.93 7.68 -5.43
N PHE A 165 -21.17 7.56 -4.90
CA PHE A 165 -21.50 6.80 -3.67
C PHE A 165 -22.41 5.60 -3.95
#